data_AF-A0AAE4L1U0-F1
#
_entry.id   AF-A0AAE4L1U0-F1
#
_cell.length_a   1.000
_cell.length_b   1.000
_cell.length_c   1.000
_cell.angle_alpha   90.00
_cell.angle_beta   90.00
_cell.angle_gamma   90.00
#
_symmetry.space_group_name_H-M   'P 1'
#
loop_
_entity.id
_entity.type
_entity.pdbx_description
1 polymer ?
#
loop_
_entity_poly.entity_id
_entity_poly.type
_entity_poly.pdbx_seq_one_letter_code
_entity_poly.pdbx_strand_id
1 'polypeptide(L)'
;MFGLVQPNKVKVGQRIKEIKDGMSLSFTELGNRLGLKKPTISSYVQGYALAPKSVINQLSSISGKPVGWFYFGHVEEYIREYLFLIGQKKIVDDYPEIIEKIKQEFYTGEFKNPAWENELGYPLEEFIQECFVEYSSEIMKDYVVQITKEVLEESKTLNKLSSKAKEEAVTILSSGIIDYIEMSGEIKYGEKDRIAKMVKESIKTFDVKQDLTFNDSYLIGKLINILGTDEDTELFLSSLSMIFTDKHFSTRFGGEELVEIFQSMRPALIKLYREKTPDEFYDWFEK
;
A
#
# COMPACT_ATOMS: atom_id res chain seq x y z
N MET A 1 15.93 22.91 -6.54
CA MET A 1 16.04 22.32 -7.92
C MET A 1 14.81 21.44 -8.16
N PHE A 2 14.30 21.29 -9.39
CA PHE A 2 13.14 20.41 -9.64
C PHE A 2 13.54 18.92 -9.52
N GLY A 3 12.64 18.08 -8.98
CA GLY A 3 12.81 16.63 -8.87
C GLY A 3 12.52 15.89 -10.18
N LEU A 4 12.13 14.61 -10.10
CA LEU A 4 11.62 13.84 -11.23
C LEU A 4 10.42 14.54 -11.89
N VAL A 5 9.49 15.11 -11.11
CA VAL A 5 8.38 15.90 -11.65
C VAL A 5 8.88 17.24 -12.17
N GLN A 6 8.88 17.38 -13.50
CA GLN A 6 9.28 18.62 -14.18
C GLN A 6 8.06 19.50 -14.50
N PRO A 7 8.17 20.84 -14.45
CA PRO A 7 7.07 21.72 -14.81
C PRO A 7 6.64 21.54 -16.28
N ASN A 8 5.36 21.31 -16.50
CA ASN A 8 4.80 21.20 -17.84
C ASN A 8 4.42 22.61 -18.36
N LYS A 9 5.12 23.08 -19.40
CA LYS A 9 4.91 24.42 -19.98
C LYS A 9 3.46 24.71 -20.40
N VAL A 10 2.69 23.70 -20.83
CA VAL A 10 1.28 23.86 -21.21
C VAL A 10 0.42 24.06 -19.97
N LYS A 11 0.58 23.20 -18.94
CA LYS A 11 -0.14 23.34 -17.65
C LYS A 11 0.22 24.66 -16.96
N VAL A 12 1.49 25.05 -16.96
CA VAL A 12 1.95 26.36 -16.44
C VAL A 12 1.27 27.50 -17.20
N GLY A 13 1.24 27.45 -18.53
CA GLY A 13 0.57 28.44 -19.36
C GLY A 13 -0.92 28.58 -19.06
N GLN A 14 -1.61 27.45 -18.84
CA GLN A 14 -3.02 27.42 -18.41
C GLN A 14 -3.22 28.12 -17.07
N ARG A 15 -2.37 27.86 -16.07
CA ARG A 15 -2.46 28.51 -14.75
C ARG A 15 -2.16 30.02 -14.82
N ILE A 16 -1.25 30.45 -15.69
CA ILE A 16 -1.03 31.89 -15.97
C ILE A 16 -2.30 32.50 -16.57
N LYS A 17 -2.96 31.79 -17.49
CA LYS A 17 -4.23 32.21 -18.08
C LYS A 17 -5.32 32.33 -17.02
N GLU A 18 -5.44 31.36 -16.12
CA GLU A 18 -6.39 31.37 -15.01
C GLU A 18 -6.22 32.60 -14.12
N ILE A 19 -4.98 32.98 -13.78
CA ILE A 19 -4.72 34.21 -13.03
C ILE A 19 -5.14 35.44 -13.82
N LYS A 20 -4.77 35.52 -15.10
CA LYS A 20 -5.13 36.64 -15.96
C LYS A 20 -6.65 36.80 -16.03
N ASP A 21 -7.36 35.71 -16.28
CA ASP A 21 -8.82 35.69 -16.44
C ASP A 21 -9.52 35.96 -15.10
N GLY A 22 -9.06 35.37 -14.00
CA GLY A 22 -9.60 35.59 -12.65
C GLY A 22 -9.42 37.03 -12.16
N MET A 23 -8.37 37.72 -12.61
CA MET A 23 -8.15 39.15 -12.36
C MET A 23 -8.85 40.08 -13.39
N SER A 24 -9.57 39.52 -14.36
CA SER A 24 -10.20 40.26 -15.47
C SER A 24 -9.22 41.14 -16.27
N LEU A 25 -7.99 40.66 -16.47
CA LEU A 25 -6.94 41.39 -17.21
C LEU A 25 -6.89 40.96 -18.68
N SER A 26 -6.60 41.93 -19.55
CA SER A 26 -6.12 41.65 -20.90
C SER A 26 -4.65 41.20 -20.88
N PHE A 27 -4.18 40.55 -21.96
CA PHE A 27 -2.76 40.19 -22.10
C PHE A 27 -1.84 41.43 -22.10
N THR A 28 -2.34 42.57 -22.56
CA THR A 28 -1.59 43.82 -22.56
C THR A 28 -1.43 44.34 -21.14
N GLU A 29 -2.49 44.35 -20.34
CA GLU A 29 -2.43 44.81 -18.95
C GLU A 29 -1.57 43.91 -18.07
N LEU A 30 -1.71 42.58 -18.21
CA LEU A 30 -0.84 41.65 -17.51
C LEU A 30 0.62 41.81 -17.93
N GLY A 31 0.87 41.99 -19.24
CA GLY A 31 2.20 42.28 -19.76
C GLY A 31 2.79 43.54 -19.13
N ASN A 32 2.04 44.65 -19.09
CA ASN A 32 2.49 45.90 -18.50
C ASN A 32 2.83 45.74 -17.00
N ARG A 33 2.03 45.00 -16.23
CA ARG A 33 2.30 44.73 -14.80
C ARG A 33 3.57 43.91 -14.58
N LEU A 34 3.92 43.04 -15.53
CA LEU A 34 5.12 42.19 -15.49
C LEU A 34 6.32 42.82 -16.21
N GLY A 35 6.18 44.00 -16.81
CA GLY A 35 7.21 44.61 -17.66
C GLY A 35 7.50 43.84 -18.96
N LEU A 36 6.52 43.10 -19.47
CA LEU A 36 6.63 42.22 -20.64
C LEU A 36 5.69 42.66 -21.79
N LYS A 37 6.11 42.38 -23.03
CA LYS A 37 5.26 42.62 -24.21
C LYS A 37 4.14 41.58 -24.30
N LYS A 38 2.97 41.97 -24.83
CA LYS A 38 1.82 41.09 -25.07
C LYS A 38 2.19 39.76 -25.76
N PRO A 39 3.02 39.72 -26.84
CA PRO A 39 3.38 38.45 -27.48
C PRO A 39 4.14 37.50 -26.56
N THR A 40 4.96 38.02 -25.64
CA THR A 40 5.71 37.21 -24.66
C THR A 40 4.76 36.51 -23.69
N ILE A 41 3.78 37.24 -23.15
CA ILE A 41 2.74 36.65 -22.29
C ILE A 41 1.90 35.63 -23.05
N SER A 42 1.52 35.94 -24.30
CA SER A 42 0.79 35.01 -25.17
C SER A 42 1.57 33.71 -25.37
N SER A 43 2.88 33.79 -25.58
CA SER A 43 3.77 32.62 -25.74
C SER A 43 3.77 31.72 -24.50
N TYR A 44 3.83 32.31 -23.30
CA TYR A 44 3.77 31.54 -22.05
C TYR A 44 2.40 30.90 -21.85
N VAL A 45 1.31 31.65 -22.06
CA VAL A 45 -0.06 31.17 -21.88
C VAL A 45 -0.42 30.05 -22.86
N GLN A 46 0.11 30.11 -24.07
CA GLN A 46 -0.06 29.05 -25.08
C GLN A 46 0.86 27.85 -24.85
N GLY A 47 1.75 27.91 -23.84
CA GLY A 47 2.69 26.84 -23.54
C GLY A 47 3.79 26.66 -24.60
N TYR A 48 4.08 27.69 -25.41
CA TYR A 48 5.18 27.65 -26.37
C TYR A 48 6.53 27.72 -25.64
N ALA A 49 6.62 28.56 -24.61
CA ALA A 49 7.77 28.69 -23.73
C ALA A 49 7.36 28.60 -22.25
N LEU A 50 8.25 28.09 -21.40
CA LEU A 50 8.08 28.14 -19.95
C LEU A 50 8.42 29.55 -19.44
N ALA A 51 7.56 30.13 -18.61
CA ALA A 51 7.84 31.43 -18.01
C ALA A 51 9.05 31.33 -17.06
N PRO A 52 9.99 32.29 -17.10
CA PRO A 52 11.17 32.25 -16.23
C PRO A 52 10.78 32.50 -14.77
N LYS A 53 11.62 32.03 -13.83
CA LYS A 53 11.37 32.13 -12.38
C LYS A 53 11.04 33.55 -11.93
N SER A 54 11.69 34.57 -12.49
CA SER A 54 11.40 35.98 -12.18
C SER A 54 9.96 36.37 -12.49
N VAL A 55 9.41 35.89 -13.61
CA VAL A 55 8.02 36.14 -14.03
C VAL A 55 7.05 35.38 -13.14
N ILE A 56 7.34 34.12 -12.82
CA ILE A 56 6.51 33.34 -11.89
C ILE A 56 6.49 33.97 -10.49
N ASN A 57 7.62 34.47 -9.99
CA ASN A 57 7.68 35.16 -8.70
C ASN A 57 6.82 36.44 -8.70
N GLN A 58 6.85 37.22 -9.77
CA GLN A 58 5.98 38.41 -9.90
C GLN A 58 4.50 38.02 -9.97
N LEU A 59 4.15 37.00 -10.77
CA LEU A 59 2.79 36.46 -10.84
C LEU A 59 2.30 35.96 -9.48
N SER A 60 3.17 35.29 -8.72
CA SER A 60 2.90 34.85 -7.35
C SER A 60 2.60 36.04 -6.44
N SER A 61 3.43 37.09 -6.48
CA SER A 61 3.23 38.31 -5.70
C SER A 61 1.93 39.05 -6.04
N ILE A 62 1.54 39.10 -7.32
CA ILE A 62 0.34 39.83 -7.78
C ILE A 62 -0.95 39.04 -7.52
N SER A 63 -0.91 37.71 -7.65
CA SER A 63 -2.09 36.84 -7.53
C SER A 63 -2.32 36.29 -6.12
N GLY A 64 -1.30 36.30 -5.26
CA GLY A 64 -1.31 35.62 -3.96
C GLY A 64 -1.20 34.10 -4.06
N LYS A 65 -1.05 33.52 -5.26
CA LYS A 65 -0.79 32.08 -5.42
C LYS A 65 0.68 31.76 -5.15
N PRO A 66 1.01 30.64 -4.49
CA PRO A 66 2.39 30.26 -4.24
C PRO A 66 3.10 29.89 -5.56
N VAL A 67 4.42 30.08 -5.60
CA VAL A 67 5.26 29.79 -6.78
C VAL A 67 5.09 28.35 -7.25
N GLY A 68 5.07 27.38 -6.33
CA GLY A 68 4.90 25.96 -6.68
C GLY A 68 3.56 25.65 -7.37
N TRP A 69 2.48 26.37 -7.03
CA TRP A 69 1.18 26.19 -7.68
C TRP A 69 1.22 26.50 -9.18
N PHE A 70 1.99 27.50 -9.60
CA PHE A 70 2.17 27.76 -11.03
C PHE A 70 2.85 26.59 -11.74
N TYR A 71 3.89 26.01 -11.14
CA TYR A 71 4.65 24.92 -11.73
C TYR A 71 3.87 23.60 -11.73
N PHE A 72 3.24 23.27 -10.61
CA PHE A 72 2.74 21.91 -10.38
C PHE A 72 1.23 21.81 -10.16
N GLY A 73 0.53 22.92 -9.90
CA GLY A 73 -0.92 22.92 -9.67
C GLY A 73 -1.26 22.57 -8.24
N HIS A 74 -2.33 21.83 -8.00
CA HIS A 74 -2.62 21.35 -6.66
C HIS A 74 -1.63 20.26 -6.22
N VAL A 75 -1.44 20.05 -4.91
CA VAL A 75 -0.48 19.05 -4.39
C VAL A 75 -0.87 17.63 -4.85
N GLU A 76 -2.16 17.36 -4.97
CA GLU A 76 -2.73 16.13 -5.52
C GLU A 76 -2.27 15.88 -6.97
N GLU A 77 -2.18 16.92 -7.79
CA GLU A 77 -1.67 16.81 -9.17
C GLU A 77 -0.21 16.42 -9.18
N TYR A 78 0.59 17.00 -8.27
CA TYR A 78 2.01 16.72 -8.13
C TYR A 78 2.25 15.28 -7.68
N ILE A 79 1.57 14.83 -6.62
CA ILE A 79 1.65 13.46 -6.11
C ILE A 79 1.26 12.46 -7.21
N ARG A 80 0.14 12.70 -7.90
CA ARG A 80 -0.32 11.82 -8.99
C ARG A 80 0.69 11.75 -10.12
N GLU A 81 1.20 12.89 -10.58
CA GLU A 81 2.17 12.93 -11.67
C GLU A 81 3.46 12.19 -11.29
N TYR A 82 3.95 12.37 -10.06
CA TYR A 82 5.09 11.61 -9.56
C TYR A 82 4.86 10.10 -9.61
N LEU A 83 3.73 9.63 -9.04
CA LEU A 83 3.39 8.20 -9.05
C LEU A 83 3.25 7.64 -10.47
N PHE A 84 2.72 8.43 -11.40
CA PHE A 84 2.65 8.04 -12.81
C PHE A 84 4.04 7.88 -13.43
N LEU A 85 4.97 8.80 -13.14
CA LEU A 85 6.34 8.77 -13.66
C LEU A 85 7.12 7.55 -13.16
N ILE A 86 6.88 7.11 -11.91
CA ILE A 86 7.50 5.89 -11.37
C ILE A 86 6.73 4.60 -11.74
N GLY A 87 5.78 4.69 -12.68
CA GLY A 87 5.09 3.54 -13.27
C GLY A 87 3.91 3.00 -12.45
N GLN A 88 3.43 3.74 -11.45
CA GLN A 88 2.34 3.33 -10.55
C GLN A 88 0.95 3.76 -11.02
N LYS A 89 0.83 4.14 -12.30
CA LYS A 89 -0.42 4.62 -12.89
C LYS A 89 -1.59 3.66 -12.64
N LYS A 90 -1.38 2.36 -12.82
CA LYS A 90 -2.45 1.37 -12.68
C LYS A 90 -3.03 1.32 -11.26
N ILE A 91 -2.17 1.29 -10.23
CA ILE A 91 -2.62 1.33 -8.84
C ILE A 91 -3.37 2.64 -8.56
N VAL A 92 -2.85 3.77 -9.03
CA VAL A 92 -3.48 5.08 -8.80
C VAL A 92 -4.82 5.24 -9.54
N ASP A 93 -4.96 4.65 -10.72
CA ASP A 93 -6.22 4.64 -11.46
C ASP A 93 -7.28 3.76 -10.76
N ASP A 94 -6.87 2.61 -10.20
CA ASP A 94 -7.75 1.67 -9.49
C ASP A 94 -8.06 2.11 -8.04
N TYR A 95 -7.13 2.84 -7.39
CA TYR A 95 -7.20 3.33 -6.00
C TYR A 95 -6.86 4.83 -5.91
N PRO A 96 -7.70 5.73 -6.45
CA PRO A 96 -7.41 7.17 -6.50
C PRO A 96 -7.32 7.83 -5.13
N GLU A 97 -7.91 7.23 -4.09
CA GLU A 97 -7.89 7.72 -2.71
C GLU A 97 -6.48 7.75 -2.09
N ILE A 98 -5.52 6.98 -2.63
CA ILE A 98 -4.11 7.02 -2.18
C ILE A 98 -3.56 8.44 -2.28
N ILE A 99 -3.91 9.18 -3.33
CA ILE A 99 -3.45 10.56 -3.53
C ILE A 99 -3.91 11.46 -2.38
N GLU A 100 -5.15 11.28 -1.95
CA GLU A 100 -5.73 12.05 -0.84
C GLU A 100 -5.08 11.66 0.50
N LYS A 101 -4.86 10.37 0.74
CA LYS A 101 -4.16 9.87 1.93
C LYS A 101 -2.75 10.47 2.05
N ILE A 102 -1.94 10.39 0.99
CA ILE A 102 -0.58 10.95 0.98
C ILE A 102 -0.61 12.47 1.23
N LYS A 103 -1.58 13.18 0.64
CA LYS A 103 -1.75 14.62 0.89
C LYS A 103 -2.09 14.91 2.35
N GLN A 104 -2.97 14.12 2.97
CA GLN A 104 -3.34 14.29 4.37
C GLN A 104 -2.16 14.02 5.29
N GLU A 105 -1.36 12.98 5.03
CA GLU A 105 -0.13 12.73 5.76
C GLU A 105 0.85 13.91 5.66
N PHE A 106 1.01 14.49 4.46
CA PHE A 106 1.88 15.65 4.26
C PHE A 106 1.47 16.87 5.11
N TYR A 107 0.17 17.15 5.24
CA TYR A 107 -0.30 18.35 5.95
C TYR A 107 -0.58 18.15 7.45
N THR A 108 -0.95 16.94 7.85
CA THR A 108 -1.50 16.66 9.18
C THR A 108 -0.95 15.41 9.87
N GLY A 109 -0.16 14.60 9.15
CA GLY A 109 0.40 13.35 9.68
C GLY A 109 1.56 13.56 10.65
N GLU A 110 2.08 12.44 11.18
CA GLU A 110 3.29 12.42 12.00
C GLU A 110 4.51 13.01 11.25
N PHE A 111 4.46 12.95 9.92
CA PHE A 111 5.46 13.47 9.00
C PHE A 111 5.37 14.97 8.72
N LYS A 112 4.55 15.75 9.44
CA LYS A 112 4.48 17.22 9.30
C LYS A 112 5.78 17.88 9.82
N ASN A 113 6.86 17.65 9.10
CA ASN A 113 8.20 18.13 9.33
C ASN A 113 8.62 18.96 8.12
N PRO A 114 9.11 20.20 8.30
CA PRO A 114 9.64 21.02 7.20
C PRO A 114 10.71 20.31 6.35
N ALA A 115 11.37 19.28 6.88
CA ALA A 115 12.32 18.46 6.12
C ALA A 115 11.69 17.71 4.93
N TRP A 116 10.38 17.44 4.96
CA TRP A 116 9.66 16.75 3.88
C TRP A 116 9.06 17.70 2.84
N GLU A 117 9.29 19.00 2.97
CA GLU A 117 8.83 20.03 2.05
C GLU A 117 9.99 20.52 1.17
N ASN A 118 9.78 20.56 -0.13
CA ASN A 118 10.74 21.11 -1.08
C ASN A 118 10.70 22.64 -1.09
N GLU A 119 11.65 23.28 -1.79
CA GLU A 119 11.77 24.75 -1.91
C GLU A 119 10.52 25.47 -2.47
N LEU A 120 9.54 24.72 -2.99
CA LEU A 120 8.33 25.24 -3.64
C LEU A 120 7.05 24.96 -2.83
N GLY A 121 7.16 24.33 -1.66
CA GLY A 121 6.04 24.03 -0.77
C GLY A 121 5.29 22.74 -1.09
N TYR A 122 5.97 21.79 -1.73
CA TYR A 122 5.41 20.49 -2.14
C TYR A 122 6.16 19.37 -1.42
N PRO A 123 5.54 18.19 -1.24
CA PRO A 123 6.24 17.05 -0.67
C PRO A 123 7.49 16.69 -1.47
N LEU A 124 8.55 16.28 -0.77
CA LEU A 124 9.68 15.60 -1.37
C LEU A 124 9.21 14.30 -2.04
N GLU A 125 9.88 13.90 -3.11
CA GLU A 125 9.55 12.68 -3.85
C GLU A 125 9.77 11.41 -3.01
N GLU A 126 10.80 11.44 -2.15
CA GLU A 126 11.07 10.40 -1.15
C GLU A 126 9.90 10.24 -0.16
N PHE A 127 9.33 11.34 0.34
CA PHE A 127 8.14 11.32 1.20
C PHE A 127 6.95 10.63 0.50
N ILE A 128 6.69 11.01 -0.76
CA ILE A 128 5.60 10.39 -1.53
C ILE A 128 5.82 8.89 -1.68
N GLN A 129 7.07 8.47 -1.93
CA GLN A 129 7.43 7.08 -2.09
C GLN A 129 7.24 6.27 -0.79
N GLU A 130 7.68 6.80 0.35
CA GLU A 130 7.51 6.14 1.65
C GLU A 130 6.04 5.89 1.96
N CYS A 131 5.19 6.93 1.88
CA CYS A 131 3.75 6.76 2.09
C CYS A 131 3.12 5.80 1.08
N PHE A 132 3.54 5.87 -0.20
CA PHE A 132 3.00 5.01 -1.23
C PHE A 132 3.33 3.53 -1.00
N VAL A 133 4.54 3.20 -0.52
CA VAL A 133 4.94 1.81 -0.24
C VAL A 133 4.02 1.17 0.80
N GLU A 134 3.69 1.90 1.86
CA GLU A 134 2.77 1.42 2.90
C GLU A 134 1.39 1.07 2.31
N TYR A 135 0.75 2.03 1.64
CA TYR A 135 -0.58 1.81 1.07
C TYR A 135 -0.59 0.77 -0.07
N SER A 136 0.45 0.74 -0.90
CA SER A 136 0.52 -0.19 -2.02
C SER A 136 0.81 -1.62 -1.58
N SER A 137 1.51 -1.83 -0.46
CA SER A 137 1.72 -3.17 0.13
C SER A 137 0.38 -3.80 0.54
N GLU A 138 -0.47 -3.06 1.26
CA GLU A 138 -1.81 -3.55 1.64
C GLU A 138 -2.65 -3.94 0.43
N ILE A 139 -2.68 -3.07 -0.58
CA ILE A 139 -3.39 -3.33 -1.84
C ILE A 139 -2.86 -4.58 -2.54
N MET A 140 -1.54 -4.77 -2.57
CA MET A 140 -0.93 -5.94 -3.19
C MET A 140 -1.28 -7.23 -2.45
N LYS A 141 -1.32 -7.21 -1.12
CA LYS A 141 -1.74 -8.35 -0.29
C LYS A 141 -3.17 -8.76 -0.62
N ASP A 142 -4.10 -7.80 -0.63
CA ASP A 142 -5.50 -8.06 -0.98
C ASP A 142 -5.66 -8.58 -2.40
N TYR A 143 -4.90 -8.00 -3.35
CA TYR A 143 -4.90 -8.42 -4.74
C TYR A 143 -4.44 -9.87 -4.92
N VAL A 144 -3.36 -10.29 -4.24
CA VAL A 144 -2.88 -11.67 -4.25
C VAL A 144 -3.90 -12.61 -3.60
N VAL A 145 -4.47 -12.23 -2.45
CA VAL A 145 -5.51 -13.02 -1.76
C VAL A 145 -6.72 -13.26 -2.65
N GLN A 146 -7.19 -12.23 -3.36
CA GLN A 146 -8.32 -12.35 -4.26
C GLN A 146 -8.03 -13.29 -5.44
N ILE A 147 -6.85 -13.17 -6.06
CA ILE A 147 -6.44 -14.09 -7.14
C ILE A 147 -6.31 -15.52 -6.63
N THR A 148 -5.76 -15.72 -5.44
CA THR A 148 -5.63 -17.06 -4.85
C THR A 148 -6.99 -17.71 -4.64
N LYS A 149 -7.98 -16.96 -4.14
CA LYS A 149 -9.37 -17.44 -3.99
C LYS A 149 -9.96 -17.88 -5.33
N GLU A 150 -9.87 -17.03 -6.35
CA GLU A 150 -10.39 -17.33 -7.69
C GLU A 150 -9.76 -18.61 -8.27
N VAL A 151 -8.44 -18.74 -8.17
CA VAL A 151 -7.72 -19.92 -8.67
C VAL A 151 -8.08 -21.19 -7.88
N LEU A 152 -8.28 -21.07 -6.56
CA LEU A 152 -8.69 -22.20 -5.71
C LEU A 152 -10.10 -22.68 -6.00
N GLU A 153 -11.04 -21.77 -6.28
CA GLU A 153 -12.42 -22.12 -6.66
C GLU A 153 -12.48 -22.89 -7.99
N GLU A 154 -11.57 -22.58 -8.92
CA GLU A 154 -11.43 -23.31 -10.19
C GLU A 154 -10.66 -24.64 -10.04
N SER A 155 -9.96 -24.85 -8.92
CA SER A 155 -9.06 -25.98 -8.72
C SER A 155 -9.80 -27.27 -8.36
N LYS A 156 -9.81 -28.22 -9.29
CA LYS A 156 -10.33 -29.58 -9.05
C LYS A 156 -9.58 -30.33 -7.93
N THR A 157 -8.30 -30.00 -7.71
CA THR A 157 -7.43 -30.67 -6.73
C THR A 157 -7.90 -30.40 -5.30
N LEU A 158 -8.36 -29.16 -5.02
CA LEU A 158 -8.69 -28.71 -3.67
C LEU A 158 -10.20 -28.53 -3.45
N ASN A 159 -11.02 -28.92 -4.42
CA ASN A 159 -12.49 -28.88 -4.31
C ASN A 159 -13.06 -29.74 -3.18
N LYS A 160 -12.32 -30.76 -2.72
CA LYS A 160 -12.71 -31.65 -1.63
C LYS A 160 -12.46 -31.10 -0.23
N LEU A 161 -11.78 -29.96 -0.11
CA LEU A 161 -11.53 -29.30 1.17
C LEU A 161 -12.84 -28.79 1.78
N SER A 162 -12.92 -28.84 3.12
CA SER A 162 -13.95 -28.12 3.87
C SER A 162 -13.80 -26.61 3.68
N SER A 163 -14.85 -25.84 3.92
CA SER A 163 -14.79 -24.37 3.84
C SER A 163 -13.65 -23.79 4.69
N LYS A 164 -13.49 -24.32 5.92
CA LYS A 164 -12.38 -23.94 6.83
C LYS A 164 -11.01 -24.22 6.21
N ALA A 165 -10.81 -25.43 5.67
CA ALA A 165 -9.54 -25.79 5.06
C ALA A 165 -9.24 -24.98 3.78
N LYS A 166 -10.27 -24.54 3.04
CA LYS A 166 -10.09 -23.64 1.89
C LYS A 166 -9.62 -22.26 2.33
N GLU A 167 -10.19 -21.70 3.39
CA GLU A 167 -9.75 -20.40 3.92
C GLU A 167 -8.30 -20.47 4.42
N GLU A 168 -7.93 -21.53 5.14
CA GLU A 168 -6.56 -21.74 5.60
C GLU A 168 -5.59 -21.92 4.42
N ALA A 169 -5.97 -22.68 3.39
CA ALA A 169 -5.18 -22.81 2.16
C ALA A 169 -5.00 -21.48 1.42
N VAL A 170 -6.03 -20.63 1.34
CA VAL A 170 -5.91 -19.28 0.78
C VAL A 170 -4.84 -18.50 1.53
N THR A 171 -4.90 -18.48 2.87
CA THR A 171 -3.95 -17.74 3.68
C THR A 171 -2.52 -18.23 3.45
N ILE A 172 -2.28 -19.54 3.54
CA ILE A 172 -0.93 -20.11 3.41
C ILE A 172 -0.36 -19.86 2.01
N LEU A 173 -1.14 -20.13 0.96
CA LEU A 173 -0.69 -19.94 -0.42
C LEU A 173 -0.45 -18.46 -0.75
N SER A 174 -1.35 -17.57 -0.29
CA SER A 174 -1.18 -16.13 -0.50
C SER A 174 0.03 -15.59 0.26
N SER A 175 0.25 -15.98 1.51
CA SER A 175 1.41 -15.55 2.29
C SER A 175 2.73 -15.90 1.59
N GLY A 176 2.91 -17.16 1.16
CA GLY A 176 4.15 -17.54 0.46
C GLY A 176 4.37 -16.80 -0.87
N ILE A 177 3.30 -16.42 -1.57
CA ILE A 177 3.40 -15.61 -2.79
C ILE A 177 3.71 -14.15 -2.45
N ILE A 178 3.06 -13.58 -1.42
CA ILE A 178 3.32 -12.21 -0.96
C ILE A 178 4.79 -12.08 -0.54
N ASP A 179 5.31 -13.01 0.27
CA ASP A 179 6.70 -13.02 0.70
C ASP A 179 7.66 -13.01 -0.50
N TYR A 180 7.40 -13.85 -1.51
CA TYR A 180 8.21 -13.86 -2.74
C TYR A 180 8.14 -12.52 -3.50
N ILE A 181 6.96 -11.91 -3.59
CA ILE A 181 6.76 -10.63 -4.28
C ILE A 181 7.52 -9.52 -3.56
N GLU A 182 7.41 -9.44 -2.23
CA GLU A 182 8.10 -8.46 -1.39
C GLU A 182 9.62 -8.63 -1.47
N MET A 183 10.13 -9.87 -1.47
CA MET A 183 11.58 -10.13 -1.56
C MET A 183 12.17 -9.91 -2.96
N SER A 184 11.42 -10.25 -4.02
CA SER A 184 11.93 -10.18 -5.40
C SER A 184 11.75 -8.81 -6.05
N GLY A 185 10.65 -8.10 -5.72
CA GLY A 185 10.23 -6.88 -6.42
C GLY A 185 9.90 -7.08 -7.90
N GLU A 186 9.83 -8.32 -8.38
CA GLU A 186 9.70 -8.64 -9.82
C GLU A 186 8.27 -8.61 -10.34
N ILE A 187 7.29 -8.66 -9.43
CA ILE A 187 5.88 -8.77 -9.76
C ILE A 187 5.19 -7.48 -9.34
N LYS A 188 4.52 -6.87 -10.31
CA LYS A 188 3.82 -5.61 -10.12
C LYS A 188 2.32 -5.81 -10.03
N TYR A 189 1.65 -4.87 -9.37
CA TYR A 189 0.21 -4.81 -9.36
C TYR A 189 -0.36 -4.82 -10.80
N GLY A 190 -1.42 -5.59 -10.99
CA GLY A 190 -2.05 -5.75 -12.29
C GLY A 190 -1.50 -6.88 -13.15
N GLU A 191 -0.46 -7.59 -12.72
CA GLU A 191 0.06 -8.80 -13.39
C GLU A 191 -0.71 -10.06 -12.96
N LYS A 192 -2.03 -10.04 -13.13
CA LYS A 192 -2.95 -11.10 -12.67
C LYS A 192 -2.51 -12.50 -13.11
N ASP A 193 -2.14 -12.65 -14.38
CA ASP A 193 -1.79 -13.95 -14.97
C ASP A 193 -0.50 -14.54 -14.38
N ARG A 194 0.48 -13.70 -14.04
CA ARG A 194 1.72 -14.16 -13.40
C ARG A 194 1.45 -14.66 -11.98
N ILE A 195 0.67 -13.90 -11.20
CA ILE A 195 0.26 -14.30 -9.84
C ILE A 195 -0.58 -15.58 -9.92
N ALA A 196 -1.58 -15.63 -10.80
CA ALA A 196 -2.43 -16.82 -10.96
C ALA A 196 -1.61 -18.05 -11.37
N LYS A 197 -0.58 -17.88 -12.21
CA LYS A 197 0.34 -18.96 -12.57
C LYS A 197 1.12 -19.45 -11.35
N MET A 198 1.65 -18.56 -10.52
CA MET A 198 2.34 -18.93 -9.28
C MET A 198 1.41 -19.68 -8.33
N VAL A 199 0.19 -19.18 -8.12
CA VAL A 199 -0.82 -19.89 -7.31
C VAL A 199 -1.06 -21.29 -7.85
N LYS A 200 -1.26 -21.45 -9.16
CA LYS A 200 -1.45 -22.76 -9.81
C LYS A 200 -0.25 -23.68 -9.63
N GLU A 201 0.97 -23.15 -9.64
CA GLU A 201 2.19 -23.91 -9.40
C GLU A 201 2.29 -24.35 -7.93
N SER A 202 2.03 -23.47 -6.98
CA SER A 202 1.97 -23.80 -5.55
C SER A 202 0.91 -24.85 -5.23
N ILE A 203 -0.27 -24.77 -5.86
CA ILE A 203 -1.35 -25.76 -5.70
C ILE A 203 -0.94 -27.15 -6.19
N LYS A 204 -0.12 -27.27 -7.24
CA LYS A 204 0.30 -28.58 -7.77
C LYS A 204 1.15 -29.36 -6.79
N THR A 205 1.90 -28.66 -5.96
CA THR A 205 2.77 -29.25 -4.93
C THR A 205 2.12 -29.28 -3.55
N PHE A 206 0.89 -28.75 -3.42
CA PHE A 206 0.20 -28.61 -2.14
C PHE A 206 -0.36 -29.95 -1.65
N ASP A 207 0.29 -30.56 -0.66
CA ASP A 207 -0.23 -31.67 0.13
C ASP A 207 -1.11 -31.13 1.26
N VAL A 208 -2.41 -31.29 1.11
CA VAL A 208 -3.43 -30.90 2.11
C VAL A 208 -3.09 -31.34 3.54
N LYS A 209 -2.48 -32.52 3.73
CA LYS A 209 -2.19 -33.03 5.08
C LYS A 209 -0.96 -32.39 5.71
N GLN A 210 0.03 -31.99 4.90
CA GLN A 210 1.30 -31.44 5.39
C GLN A 210 1.34 -29.92 5.30
N ASP A 211 0.74 -29.35 4.25
CA ASP A 211 0.88 -27.94 3.88
C ASP A 211 -0.24 -27.05 4.44
N LEU A 212 -1.22 -27.62 5.16
CA LEU A 212 -2.11 -26.85 6.04
C LEU A 212 -1.45 -26.51 7.38
N THR A 213 -0.13 -26.35 7.38
CA THR A 213 0.66 -25.93 8.52
C THR A 213 1.21 -24.53 8.28
N PHE A 214 1.06 -23.66 9.27
CA PHE A 214 1.61 -22.31 9.30
C PHE A 214 3.08 -22.37 9.71
N ASN A 215 3.89 -21.38 9.33
CA ASN A 215 5.30 -21.34 9.68
C ASN A 215 5.48 -21.35 11.21
N ASP A 216 6.00 -22.46 11.75
CA ASP A 216 6.15 -22.72 13.18
C ASP A 216 7.46 -22.18 13.78
N SER A 217 8.30 -21.51 12.96
CA SER A 217 9.44 -20.73 13.43
C SER A 217 9.00 -19.54 14.29
N TYR A 218 7.75 -19.09 14.12
CA TYR A 218 7.14 -18.03 14.92
C TYR A 218 6.09 -18.60 15.87
N LEU A 219 5.98 -18.01 17.07
CA LEU A 219 5.02 -18.45 18.09
C LEU A 219 3.58 -18.49 17.55
N ILE A 220 3.18 -17.48 16.78
CA ILE A 220 1.84 -17.38 16.22
C ILE A 220 1.52 -18.54 15.26
N GLY A 221 2.42 -18.89 14.34
CA GLY A 221 2.20 -20.01 13.43
C GLY A 221 2.19 -21.35 14.17
N LYS A 222 3.05 -21.51 15.18
CA LYS A 222 3.06 -22.69 16.05
C LYS A 222 1.77 -22.84 16.86
N LEU A 223 1.26 -21.75 17.44
CA LEU A 223 -0.01 -21.74 18.16
C LEU A 223 -1.19 -22.05 17.23
N ILE A 224 -1.20 -21.48 16.03
CA ILE A 224 -2.22 -21.85 15.04
C ILE A 224 -2.17 -23.36 14.84
N ASN A 225 -1.03 -23.93 14.44
CA ASN A 225 -0.88 -25.36 14.17
C ASN A 225 -1.37 -26.25 15.33
N ILE A 226 -0.93 -25.97 16.56
CA ILE A 226 -1.31 -26.71 17.77
C ILE A 226 -2.82 -26.68 18.01
N LEU A 227 -3.48 -25.56 17.73
CA LEU A 227 -4.92 -25.40 17.91
C LEU A 227 -5.74 -25.96 16.72
N GLY A 228 -5.11 -26.74 15.84
CA GLY A 228 -5.73 -27.24 14.61
C GLY A 228 -6.62 -28.45 14.78
N THR A 229 -6.29 -29.31 15.74
CA THR A 229 -7.04 -30.53 16.05
C THR A 229 -7.31 -30.64 17.55
N ASP A 230 -8.33 -31.40 17.91
CA ASP A 230 -8.67 -31.65 19.32
C ASP A 230 -7.52 -32.36 20.04
N GLU A 231 -6.89 -33.32 19.37
CA GLU A 231 -5.75 -34.09 19.88
C GLU A 231 -4.53 -33.19 20.16
N ASP A 232 -4.14 -32.34 19.21
CA ASP A 232 -3.00 -31.43 19.38
C ASP A 232 -3.29 -30.37 20.46
N THR A 233 -4.54 -29.89 20.53
CA THR A 233 -4.97 -28.94 21.57
C THR A 233 -4.95 -29.58 22.95
N GLU A 234 -5.44 -30.82 23.09
CA GLU A 234 -5.39 -31.58 24.34
C GLU A 234 -3.95 -31.82 24.79
N LEU A 235 -3.04 -32.16 23.87
CA LEU A 235 -1.60 -32.33 24.18
C LEU A 235 -0.97 -31.02 24.68
N PHE A 236 -1.29 -29.89 24.05
CA PHE A 236 -0.83 -28.58 24.50
C PHE A 236 -1.39 -28.21 25.88
N LEU A 237 -2.70 -28.39 26.09
CA LEU A 237 -3.34 -28.17 27.39
C LEU A 237 -2.76 -29.09 28.46
N SER A 238 -2.44 -30.35 28.14
CA SER A 238 -1.75 -31.24 29.07
C SER A 238 -0.35 -30.76 29.39
N SER A 239 0.35 -30.13 28.44
CA SER A 239 1.68 -29.58 28.69
C SER A 239 1.60 -28.36 29.62
N LEU A 240 0.63 -27.46 29.40
CA LEU A 240 0.36 -26.33 30.30
C LEU A 240 -0.09 -26.81 31.70
N SER A 241 -1.02 -27.76 31.75
CA SER A 241 -1.51 -28.34 33.01
C SER A 241 -0.37 -28.96 33.81
N MET A 242 0.58 -29.62 33.16
CA MET A 242 1.75 -30.17 33.82
C MET A 242 2.62 -29.06 34.41
N ILE A 243 2.88 -27.99 33.65
CA ILE A 243 3.68 -26.83 34.10
C ILE A 243 3.03 -26.12 35.30
N PHE A 244 1.71 -25.93 35.28
CA PHE A 244 1.02 -25.10 36.28
C PHE A 244 0.48 -25.88 37.47
N THR A 245 0.26 -27.20 37.34
CA THR A 245 -0.46 -27.99 38.36
C THR A 245 0.19 -29.34 38.67
N ASP A 246 1.30 -29.69 38.01
CA ASP A 246 1.95 -31.00 38.10
C ASP A 246 1.02 -32.18 37.75
N LYS A 247 0.01 -31.95 36.91
CA LYS A 247 -0.96 -32.96 36.46
C LYS A 247 -1.20 -32.90 34.96
N HIS A 248 -1.40 -34.06 34.35
CA HIS A 248 -1.85 -34.15 32.96
C HIS A 248 -3.31 -33.72 32.82
N PHE A 249 -3.60 -33.01 31.73
CA PHE A 249 -4.96 -32.77 31.28
C PHE A 249 -5.38 -33.92 30.36
N SER A 250 -6.65 -34.32 30.43
CA SER A 250 -7.24 -35.20 29.43
C SER A 250 -8.74 -34.99 29.34
N THR A 251 -9.28 -35.09 28.13
CA THR A 251 -10.72 -35.00 27.84
C THR A 251 -11.50 -36.25 28.25
N ARG A 252 -10.82 -37.36 28.56
CA ARG A 252 -11.44 -38.67 28.84
C ARG A 252 -12.47 -38.65 29.98
N PHE A 253 -12.39 -37.68 30.89
CA PHE A 253 -13.27 -37.56 32.06
C PHE A 253 -13.95 -36.19 32.14
N GLY A 254 -14.05 -35.47 31.02
CA GLY A 254 -14.50 -34.08 30.92
C GLY A 254 -13.34 -33.12 30.63
N GLY A 255 -13.66 -31.91 30.19
CA GLY A 255 -12.67 -30.89 29.77
C GLY A 255 -12.76 -30.51 28.29
N GLU A 256 -13.61 -31.23 27.55
CA GLU A 256 -14.52 -30.75 26.50
C GLU A 256 -14.42 -29.26 26.16
N GLU A 257 -15.04 -28.50 27.06
CA GLU A 257 -15.27 -27.07 26.87
C GLU A 257 -13.97 -26.27 26.88
N LEU A 258 -12.93 -26.75 27.59
CA LEU A 258 -11.63 -26.09 27.63
C LEU A 258 -10.88 -26.21 26.29
N VAL A 259 -10.97 -27.37 25.64
CA VAL A 259 -10.42 -27.58 24.29
C VAL A 259 -11.13 -26.64 23.31
N GLU A 260 -12.46 -26.61 23.34
CA GLU A 260 -13.27 -25.73 22.47
C GLU A 260 -12.93 -24.24 22.68
N ILE A 261 -12.79 -23.80 23.93
CA ILE A 261 -12.39 -22.43 24.26
C ILE A 261 -11.02 -22.11 23.66
N PHE A 262 -10.03 -22.99 23.80
CA PHE A 262 -8.70 -22.74 23.25
C PHE A 262 -8.71 -22.70 21.72
N GLN A 263 -9.41 -23.63 21.08
CA GLN A 263 -9.55 -23.65 19.63
C GLN A 263 -10.30 -22.43 19.08
N SER A 264 -11.21 -21.84 19.85
CA SER A 264 -11.92 -20.61 19.47
C SER A 264 -10.98 -19.42 19.19
N MET A 265 -9.74 -19.46 19.70
CA MET A 265 -8.71 -18.46 19.42
C MET A 265 -8.11 -18.61 18.00
N ARG A 266 -8.15 -19.80 17.40
CA ARG A 266 -7.47 -20.08 16.12
C ARG A 266 -7.86 -19.12 14.99
N PRO A 267 -9.15 -18.78 14.74
CA PRO A 267 -9.52 -17.83 13.71
C PRO A 267 -8.93 -16.42 13.93
N ALA A 268 -8.87 -15.97 15.19
CA ALA A 268 -8.27 -14.68 15.53
C ALA A 268 -6.75 -14.70 15.32
N LEU A 269 -6.07 -15.81 15.64
CA LEU A 269 -4.64 -15.99 15.37
C LEU A 269 -4.34 -16.01 13.87
N ILE A 270 -5.14 -16.70 13.05
CA ILE A 270 -4.99 -16.70 11.58
C ILE A 270 -5.17 -15.29 11.01
N LYS A 271 -6.16 -14.54 11.53
CA LYS A 271 -6.36 -13.14 11.15
C LYS A 271 -5.12 -12.30 11.47
N LEU A 272 -4.59 -12.41 12.70
CA LEU A 272 -3.40 -11.70 13.12
C LEU A 272 -2.17 -12.11 12.29
N TYR A 273 -2.03 -13.39 11.96
CA TYR A 273 -0.95 -13.90 11.12
C TYR A 273 -0.95 -13.27 9.71
N ARG A 274 -2.14 -13.01 9.15
CA ARG A 274 -2.29 -12.37 7.85
C ARG A 274 -1.99 -10.87 7.88
N GLU A 275 -2.27 -10.20 9.01
CA GLU A 275 -2.14 -8.75 9.16
C GLU A 275 -0.71 -8.30 9.45
N LYS A 276 0.19 -9.23 9.78
CA LYS A 276 1.54 -8.94 10.25
C LYS A 276 2.61 -9.52 9.33
N THR A 277 3.74 -8.82 9.22
CA THR A 277 4.88 -9.27 8.42
C THR A 277 5.81 -10.18 9.23
N PRO A 278 6.67 -10.99 8.56
CA PRO A 278 7.72 -11.74 9.23
C PRO A 278 8.64 -10.89 10.12
N ASP A 279 8.96 -9.66 9.70
CA ASP A 279 9.77 -8.73 10.49
C ASP A 279 9.04 -8.28 11.76
N GLU A 280 7.74 -8.01 11.69
CA GLU A 280 6.95 -7.70 12.87
C GLU A 280 6.87 -8.88 13.84
N PHE A 281 6.82 -10.13 13.34
CA PHE A 281 6.90 -11.30 14.20
C PHE A 281 8.27 -11.43 14.87
N TYR A 282 9.35 -11.04 14.17
CA TYR A 282 10.69 -11.05 14.75
C TYR A 282 10.83 -10.07 15.92
N ASP A 283 10.13 -8.94 15.88
CA ASP A 283 10.11 -7.98 16.99
C ASP A 283 9.38 -8.48 18.24
N TRP A 284 8.64 -9.60 18.16
CA TRP A 284 7.98 -10.20 19.33
C TRP A 284 8.91 -11.09 20.16
N PHE A 285 10.07 -11.44 19.64
CA PHE A 285 11.08 -12.16 20.42
C PHE A 285 11.80 -11.19 21.36
N GLU A 286 12.02 -11.64 22.60
CA GLU A 286 12.86 -10.92 23.56
C GLU A 286 14.28 -10.83 22.97
N LYS A 287 14.84 -9.61 22.92
CA LYS A 287 16.19 -9.33 22.39
C LYS A 287 17.24 -9.40 23.49
#